data_AF-A0AAV9FCM4-F1
#
_entry.id   AF-A0AAV9FCM4-F1
#
_cell.length_a   1.000
_cell.length_b   1.000
_cell.length_c   1.000
_cell.angle_alpha   90.00
_cell.angle_beta   90.00
_cell.angle_gamma   90.00
#
_symmetry.space_group_name_H-M   'P 1'
#
loop_
_entity.id
_entity.type
_entity.pdbx_description
1 polymer ?
#
loop_
_entity_poly.entity_id
_entity_poly.type
_entity_poly.pdbx_seq_one_letter_code
_entity_poly.pdbx_strand_id
1 'polypeptide(L)'
;MVIDDPLTERPELTSKLIGRAQGQYIYASSKDTIRLAMAMTFVFVEGKYNGSTLMVMGRNNPFLRMREMAVVGGSGQFREGVHPGEYVQRR
;
A
#
# COMPACT_ATOMS: atom_id res chain seq x y z
N MET A 1 6.15 12.85 -5.83
CA MET A 1 7.33 12.00 -6.02
C MET A 1 6.85 10.66 -6.55
N VAL A 2 7.58 10.11 -7.52
CA VAL A 2 7.36 8.75 -8.05
C VAL A 2 8.23 7.79 -7.25
N ILE A 3 7.70 6.63 -6.89
CA ILE A 3 8.36 5.62 -6.06
C ILE A 3 8.37 4.25 -6.75
N ASP A 4 9.41 3.49 -6.43
CA ASP A 4 9.55 2.08 -6.75
C ASP A 4 10.32 1.40 -5.61
N ASP A 5 9.65 1.22 -4.48
CA ASP A 5 10.28 0.81 -3.22
C ASP A 5 10.18 -0.71 -3.03
N PRO A 6 11.23 -1.39 -2.51
CA PRO A 6 11.18 -2.83 -2.27
C PRO A 6 10.21 -3.17 -1.12
N LEU A 7 9.44 -4.26 -1.30
CA LEU A 7 8.71 -4.92 -0.23
C LEU A 7 9.49 -6.16 0.18
N THR A 8 9.90 -6.21 1.43
CA THR A 8 10.70 -7.28 2.00
C THR A 8 9.91 -8.08 3.02
N GLU A 9 10.26 -9.36 3.20
CA GLU A 9 9.62 -10.25 4.16
C GLU A 9 9.85 -9.80 5.61
N ARG A 10 10.94 -9.09 5.87
CA ARG A 10 11.32 -8.53 7.17
C ARG A 10 11.77 -7.08 7.04
N PRO A 11 11.95 -6.34 8.15
CA PRO A 11 12.37 -4.94 8.11
C PRO A 11 13.74 -4.71 7.47
N GLU A 12 14.63 -5.71 7.48
CA GLU A 12 15.95 -5.59 6.87
C GLU A 12 15.85 -5.57 5.33
N LEU A 13 16.50 -4.61 4.69
CA LEU A 13 16.54 -4.48 3.23
C LEU A 13 17.23 -5.66 2.54
N THR A 14 18.05 -6.41 3.26
CA THR A 14 18.73 -7.63 2.78
C THR A 14 17.86 -8.87 2.90
N SER A 15 16.70 -8.79 3.57
CA SER A 15 15.77 -9.91 3.65
C SER A 15 15.11 -10.18 2.30
N LYS A 16 14.42 -11.31 2.19
CA LYS A 16 13.83 -11.77 0.94
C LYS A 16 12.91 -10.70 0.35
N LEU A 17 13.15 -10.32 -0.90
CA LEU A 17 12.25 -9.47 -1.68
C LEU A 17 10.96 -10.26 -1.98
N ILE A 18 9.81 -9.70 -1.61
CA ILE A 18 8.49 -10.30 -1.85
C ILE A 18 7.65 -9.51 -2.87
N GLY A 19 8.04 -8.27 -3.16
CA GLY A 19 7.34 -7.41 -4.09
C GLY A 19 7.93 -6.02 -4.17
N ARG A 20 7.19 -5.09 -4.80
CA ARG A 20 7.53 -3.66 -4.86
C ARG A 20 6.29 -2.80 -4.64
N ALA A 21 6.47 -1.65 -4.00
CA ALA A 21 5.49 -0.58 -3.91
C ALA A 21 5.79 0.46 -5.00
N GLN A 22 4.94 0.49 -6.02
CA GLN A 22 5.12 1.34 -7.20
C GLN A 22 4.01 2.37 -7.29
N GLY A 23 4.35 3.63 -7.55
CA GLY A 23 3.36 4.67 -7.74
C GLY A 23 3.87 6.03 -7.37
N GLN A 24 3.04 6.82 -6.69
CA GLN A 24 3.37 8.18 -6.33
C GLN A 24 2.78 8.60 -4.99
N TYR A 25 3.42 9.62 -4.41
CA TYR A 25 2.83 10.41 -3.36
C TYR A 25 3.04 11.90 -3.63
N ILE A 26 2.12 12.71 -3.11
CA ILE A 26 2.20 14.17 -3.18
C ILE A 26 1.98 14.79 -1.80
N TYR A 27 2.56 15.95 -1.55
CA TYR A 27 2.18 16.75 -0.38
C TYR A 27 0.74 17.24 -0.57
N ALA A 28 -0.13 16.85 0.36
CA ALA A 28 -1.55 17.17 0.41
C ALA A 28 -1.86 18.16 1.56
N SER A 29 -0.87 18.94 1.98
CA SER A 29 -0.97 19.96 3.02
C SER A 29 -0.08 21.17 2.70
N SER A 30 -0.46 22.32 3.25
CA SER A 30 0.32 23.57 3.19
C SER A 30 1.49 23.55 4.19
N LYS A 31 2.29 24.62 4.19
CA LYS A 31 3.45 24.82 5.07
C LYS A 31 3.11 24.46 6.53
N ASP A 32 4.08 23.84 7.21
CA ASP A 32 4.07 23.44 8.63
C ASP A 32 3.32 22.15 9.00
N THR A 33 2.72 21.44 8.04
CA THR A 33 2.26 20.06 8.26
C THR A 33 2.64 19.15 7.10
N ILE A 34 3.12 17.93 7.39
CA ILE A 34 3.35 16.90 6.36
C ILE A 34 2.16 15.94 6.37
N ARG A 35 1.36 16.01 5.31
CA ARG A 35 0.35 15.00 4.97
C ARG A 35 0.56 14.64 3.53
N LEU A 36 0.73 13.35 3.25
CA LEU A 36 0.91 12.83 1.92
C LEU A 36 -0.43 12.28 1.40
N ALA A 37 -0.74 12.48 0.13
CA ALA A 37 -1.72 11.65 -0.57
C ALA A 37 -0.94 10.56 -1.30
N MET A 38 -1.22 9.31 -0.97
CA MET A 38 -0.59 8.12 -1.52
C MET A 38 -1.49 7.53 -2.60
N ALA A 39 -0.91 7.16 -3.74
CA ALA A 39 -1.52 6.31 -4.75
C ALA A 39 -0.44 5.34 -5.25
N MET A 40 -0.49 4.11 -4.74
CA MET A 40 0.54 3.10 -4.99
C MET A 40 -0.05 1.71 -5.15
N THR A 41 0.67 0.88 -5.90
CA THR A 41 0.35 -0.52 -6.17
C THR A 41 1.44 -1.39 -5.57
N PHE A 42 1.05 -2.35 -4.75
CA PHE A 42 1.91 -3.44 -4.35
C PHE A 42 1.91 -4.51 -5.44
N VAL A 43 3.08 -4.77 -6.01
CA VAL A 43 3.31 -5.77 -7.05
C VAL A 43 4.06 -6.93 -6.43
N PHE A 44 3.39 -8.06 -6.24
CA PHE A 44 4.00 -9.25 -5.65
C PHE A 44 4.77 -10.04 -6.70
N VAL A 45 6.01 -10.42 -6.40
CA VAL A 45 6.90 -11.11 -7.34
C VAL A 45 7.30 -12.52 -6.86
N GLU A 46 6.84 -12.91 -5.68
CA GLU A 46 7.25 -14.13 -4.99
C GLU A 46 6.10 -14.72 -4.16
N GLY A 47 6.20 -16.01 -3.84
CA GLY A 47 5.25 -16.72 -2.98
C GLY A 47 3.85 -16.88 -3.57
N LYS A 48 2.85 -17.07 -2.69
CA LYS A 48 1.46 -17.39 -3.06
C LYS A 48 0.85 -16.37 -4.01
N TYR A 49 1.21 -15.09 -3.88
CA TYR A 49 0.58 -14.00 -4.62
C TYR A 49 1.41 -13.51 -5.82
N ASN A 50 2.45 -14.26 -6.22
CA ASN A 50 3.30 -13.88 -7.36
C ASN A 50 2.45 -13.53 -8.60
N GLY A 51 2.73 -12.37 -9.21
CA GLY A 51 2.01 -11.82 -10.36
C GLY A 51 0.68 -11.14 -10.02
N SER A 52 0.25 -11.14 -8.76
CA SER A 52 -0.94 -10.41 -8.30
C SER A 52 -0.57 -9.01 -7.82
N THR A 53 -1.56 -8.11 -7.74
CA THR A 53 -1.36 -6.74 -7.26
C THR A 53 -2.47 -6.27 -6.33
N LEU A 54 -2.14 -5.34 -5.43
CA LEU A 54 -3.10 -4.58 -4.63
C LEU A 54 -2.85 -3.09 -4.83
N MET A 55 -3.90 -2.33 -5.15
CA MET A 55 -3.83 -0.88 -5.24
C MET A 55 -4.29 -0.26 -3.91
N VAL A 56 -3.48 0.63 -3.36
CA VAL A 56 -3.74 1.35 -2.12
C VAL A 56 -3.77 2.84 -2.39
N MET A 57 -4.82 3.50 -1.89
CA MET A 57 -4.98 4.94 -1.95
C MET A 57 -5.39 5.49 -0.59
N GLY A 58 -4.80 6.61 -0.18
CA GLY A 58 -5.17 7.23 1.08
C GLY A 58 -4.30 8.39 1.51
N ARG A 59 -4.74 9.05 2.58
CA ARG A 59 -3.95 10.08 3.26
C ARG A 59 -2.98 9.42 4.22
N ASN A 60 -1.73 9.85 4.20
CA ASN A 60 -0.66 9.34 5.02
C ASN A 60 -0.01 10.50 5.78
N ASN A 61 -0.25 10.58 7.09
CA ASN A 61 0.54 11.45 7.97
C ASN A 61 1.68 10.61 8.56
N PRO A 62 2.92 10.73 8.06
CA PRO A 62 4.01 9.82 8.44
C PRO A 62 4.37 9.88 9.93
N PHE A 63 3.96 10.92 10.65
CA PHE A 63 4.20 11.07 12.09
C PHE A 63 3.17 10.35 12.98
N LEU A 64 2.08 9.84 12.41
CA LEU A 64 1.15 8.98 13.16
C LEU A 64 1.68 7.55 13.21
N ARG A 65 1.60 6.94 14.40
CA ARG A 65 2.01 5.55 14.64
C ARG A 65 1.19 4.56 13.80
N MET A 66 -0.11 4.75 13.72
CA MET A 66 -1.04 3.92 12.95
C MET A 66 -1.68 4.77 11.86
N ARG A 67 -1.75 4.21 10.65
CA ARG A 67 -2.24 4.90 9.46
C ARG A 67 -3.04 3.92 8.63
N GLU A 68 -4.27 4.30 8.34
CA GLU A 68 -5.18 3.51 7.51
C GLU A 68 -5.19 4.09 6.09
N MET A 69 -5.06 3.21 5.11
CA MET A 69 -5.20 3.54 3.69
C MET A 69 -6.07 2.48 3.04
N ALA A 70 -6.98 2.89 2.17
CA ALA A 70 -7.93 1.98 1.55
C ALA A 70 -7.24 1.12 0.50
N VAL A 71 -7.54 -0.17 0.51
CA VAL A 71 -7.33 -1.04 -0.65
C VAL A 71 -8.46 -0.74 -1.63
N VAL A 72 -8.13 -0.17 -2.78
CA VAL A 72 -9.12 0.30 -3.76
C VAL A 72 -9.29 -0.64 -4.96
N GLY A 73 -8.48 -1.69 -5.03
CA GLY A 73 -8.59 -2.72 -6.05
C GLY A 73 -7.43 -3.70 -6.04
N GLY A 74 -7.48 -4.68 -6.93
CA GLY A 74 -6.42 -5.66 -7.09
C GLY A 74 -6.50 -6.42 -8.41
N SER A 75 -5.46 -7.16 -8.72
CA SER A 75 -5.38 -8.02 -9.90
C SER A 75 -4.90 -9.42 -9.52
N GLY A 76 -4.92 -10.35 -10.49
CA GLY A 76 -4.57 -11.74 -10.24
C GLY A 76 -5.51 -12.36 -9.20
N GLN A 77 -4.95 -12.85 -8.10
CA GLN A 77 -5.73 -13.45 -7.01
C GLN A 77 -6.62 -12.44 -6.26
N PHE A 78 -6.44 -11.12 -6.46
CA PHE A 78 -7.21 -10.08 -5.82
C PHE A 78 -8.27 -9.43 -6.75
N ARG A 79 -8.55 -10.03 -7.91
CA ARG A 79 -9.39 -9.44 -8.97
C ARG A 79 -10.83 -9.12 -8.56
N GLU A 80 -11.46 -9.96 -7.74
CA GLU A 80 -12.85 -9.77 -7.30
C GLU A 80 -12.97 -8.92 -6.02
N GLY A 81 -11.86 -8.32 -5.58
CA GLY A 81 -11.82 -7.31 -4.53
C GLY A 81 -11.69 -7.84 -3.09
N VAL A 82 -11.43 -6.89 -2.19
CA VAL A 82 -11.69 -6.97 -0.75
C VAL A 82 -13.09 -6.39 -0.57
N HIS A 83 -14.11 -7.22 -0.35
CA HIS A 83 -15.49 -6.75 -0.28
C HIS A 83 -15.67 -5.69 0.83
N PRO A 84 -16.21 -4.49 0.55
CA PRO A 84 -16.43 -3.43 1.56
C PRO A 84 -17.38 -3.82 2.71
N GLY A 85 -18.06 -4.96 2.63
CA GLY A 85 -19.11 -5.37 3.57
C GLY A 85 -18.63 -6.05 4.86
N GLU A 86 -17.36 -6.43 4.98
CA GLU A 86 -16.90 -7.22 6.14
C GLU A 86 -16.39 -6.38 7.33
N TYR A 87 -16.23 -5.07 7.18
CA TYR A 87 -15.71 -4.20 8.24
C TYR A 87 -16.74 -3.84 9.33
N VAL A 88 -18.04 -4.11 9.13
CA VAL A 88 -19.10 -3.64 10.06
C VAL A 88 -19.44 -4.67 11.16
N GLN A 89 -18.99 -5.92 11.07
CA GLN A 89 -19.44 -6.99 11.99
C GLN A 89 -18.39 -7.44 13.03
N ARG A 90 -17.29 -6.69 13.21
CA ARG A 90 -16.35 -6.94 14.31
C ARG A 90 -16.16 -5.69 15.16
N ARG A 91 -17.12 -5.44 16.04
CA ARG A 91 -16.94 -4.69 17.28
C ARG A 91 -17.33 -5.58 18.45
#